data_AF-A0A8B7K9Y4-F1
#
_entry.id   AF-A0A8B7K9Y4-F1
#
_cell.length_a   1.000
_cell.length_b   1.000
_cell.length_c   1.000
_cell.angle_alpha   90.00
_cell.angle_beta   90.00
_cell.angle_gamma   90.00
#
_symmetry.space_group_name_H-M   'P 1'
#
loop_
_entity.id
_entity.type
_entity.pdbx_description
1 polymer ?
#
loop_
_entity_poly.entity_id
_entity_poly.type
_entity_poly.pdbx_seq_one_letter_code
_entity_poly.pdbx_strand_id
1 'polypeptide(L)'
;MPVQRRVATRGCPVAREWGLERWRLGCSLFLEWARREEEQAEGDGVLLACWPRGREKTASLGTLRRWLQPGMADSAQAQKLVYLVTGGCGFLGEHVVRMLLQQEPRLCELRIFDLHLDPWLEELKTGPVQVTAIQGDVTQAHEVAAAVAGAHVVIHTAGLVDVFGRASPETIHEVNVQGTQNVIEACVQSGTRFLVYTSSMEVVGPNVKGQPFYRGNENTPYEAAHRHPYPCSKALAERLVLEANGRKATWPGCTCWWPGS
;
A
#
# COMPACT_ATOMS: atom_id res chain seq x y z
N MET A 1 -35.44 -46.37 1.96
CA MET A 1 -34.03 -46.69 2.23
C MET A 1 -33.30 -46.86 0.89
N PRO A 2 -32.00 -46.56 0.78
CA PRO A 2 -31.26 -45.35 1.16
C PRO A 2 -30.39 -44.90 -0.07
N VAL A 3 -29.51 -43.89 -0.11
CA VAL A 3 -28.50 -43.38 0.83
C VAL A 3 -28.19 -41.90 0.49
N GLN A 4 -28.43 -41.00 1.44
CA GLN A 4 -27.80 -39.67 1.46
C GLN A 4 -26.38 -39.81 2.05
N ARG A 5 -25.35 -39.33 1.36
CA ARG A 5 -24.04 -39.07 1.99
C ARG A 5 -24.01 -37.63 2.49
N ARG A 6 -24.22 -37.45 3.79
CA ARG A 6 -23.78 -36.23 4.51
C ARG A 6 -22.26 -36.29 4.63
N VAL A 7 -21.57 -35.35 4.01
CA VAL A 7 -20.19 -35.03 4.40
C VAL A 7 -20.29 -34.09 5.60
N ALA A 8 -19.92 -34.62 6.78
CA ALA A 8 -19.78 -33.83 7.99
C ALA A 8 -18.53 -32.94 7.87
N THR A 9 -18.72 -31.63 7.77
CA THR A 9 -17.64 -30.67 8.03
C THR A 9 -17.41 -30.65 9.54
N ARG A 10 -16.44 -31.44 10.02
CA ARG A 10 -15.87 -31.23 11.35
C ARG A 10 -15.15 -29.88 11.30
N GLY A 11 -15.69 -28.90 12.04
CA GLY A 11 -15.09 -27.59 12.17
C GLY A 11 -13.65 -27.70 12.68
N CYS A 12 -12.74 -27.00 12.00
CA CYS A 12 -11.38 -26.81 12.46
C CYS A 12 -11.41 -25.91 13.72
N PRO A 13 -10.80 -26.29 14.85
CA PRO A 13 -10.87 -25.52 16.10
C PRO A 13 -10.20 -24.14 16.04
N VAL A 14 -9.44 -23.84 14.99
CA VAL A 14 -8.60 -22.63 14.90
C VAL A 14 -9.39 -21.39 14.43
N ALA A 15 -10.62 -21.57 13.96
CA ALA A 15 -11.44 -20.47 13.42
C ALA A 15 -12.12 -19.58 14.49
N ARG A 16 -11.90 -19.83 15.79
CA ARG A 16 -12.56 -19.08 16.88
C ARG A 16 -11.69 -18.02 17.57
N GLU A 17 -10.39 -17.94 17.29
CA GLU A 17 -9.50 -16.97 17.96
C GLU A 17 -9.10 -15.77 17.10
N TRP A 18 -9.44 -15.74 15.82
CA TRP A 18 -9.14 -14.62 14.95
C TRP A 18 -10.41 -13.80 14.75
N GLY A 19 -10.53 -12.69 15.48
CA GLY A 19 -11.56 -11.69 15.26
C GLY A 19 -11.56 -11.26 13.79
N LEU A 20 -12.56 -11.71 13.04
CA LEU A 20 -12.86 -11.29 11.67
C LEU A 20 -13.37 -9.84 11.70
N GLU A 21 -12.48 -8.89 12.01
CA GLU A 21 -12.71 -7.49 11.72
C GLU A 21 -12.34 -7.22 10.25
N ARG A 22 -13.27 -6.59 9.54
CA ARG A 22 -13.25 -6.35 8.09
C ARG A 22 -11.99 -5.58 7.65
N TRP A 23 -11.07 -6.25 6.96
CA TRP A 23 -9.99 -5.57 6.24
C TRP A 23 -10.54 -4.85 4.99
N ARG A 24 -10.13 -3.60 4.83
CA ARG A 24 -10.44 -2.75 3.66
C ARG A 24 -9.12 -2.26 3.08
N LEU A 25 -9.04 -2.12 1.76
CA LEU A 25 -7.88 -1.50 1.11
C LEU A 25 -7.81 -0.03 1.56
N GLY A 26 -6.67 0.39 2.12
CA GLY A 26 -6.33 1.80 2.29
C GLY A 26 -5.45 2.27 1.13
N CYS A 27 -5.94 3.23 0.36
CA CYS A 27 -5.15 3.93 -0.66
C CYS A 27 -4.73 5.30 -0.12
N SER A 28 -3.43 5.61 -0.15
CA SER A 28 -2.90 6.94 0.17
C SER A 28 -1.92 7.39 -0.91
N LEU A 29 -1.90 8.68 -1.19
CA LEU A 29 -0.88 9.27 -2.06
C LEU A 29 0.46 9.32 -1.32
N PHE A 30 1.57 9.16 -2.05
CA PHE A 30 2.94 9.12 -1.49
C PHE A 30 3.23 10.26 -0.48
N LEU A 31 2.69 11.46 -0.71
CA LEU A 31 2.87 12.62 0.18
C LEU A 31 2.10 12.52 1.51
N GLU A 32 0.93 11.85 1.55
CA GLU A 32 0.18 11.65 2.80
C GLU A 32 0.89 10.68 3.75
N TRP A 33 1.60 9.70 3.21
CA TRP A 33 2.38 8.74 4.01
C TRP A 33 3.61 9.41 4.62
N ALA A 34 4.37 10.18 3.84
CA ALA A 34 5.51 10.95 4.34
C ALA A 34 5.12 11.95 5.45
N ARG A 35 3.96 12.60 5.32
CA ARG A 35 3.43 13.53 6.33
C ARG A 35 3.03 12.84 7.63
N ARG A 36 2.51 11.61 7.57
CA ARG A 36 2.15 10.84 8.78
C ARG A 36 3.38 10.44 9.60
N GLU A 37 4.49 10.12 8.94
CA GLU A 37 5.77 9.82 9.60
C GLU A 37 6.39 11.09 10.22
N GLU A 38 6.25 12.25 9.57
CA GLU A 38 6.72 13.55 10.09
C GLU A 38 5.89 14.01 11.30
N GLU A 39 4.55 13.84 11.27
CA GLU A 39 3.67 14.10 12.42
C GLU A 39 3.87 13.10 13.58
N GLN A 40 4.34 11.87 13.30
CA GLN A 40 4.67 10.88 14.34
C GLN A 40 6.07 11.07 14.94
N ALA A 41 7.00 11.69 14.19
CA ALA A 41 8.36 11.97 14.67
C ALA A 41 8.44 13.19 15.60
N GLU A 42 7.46 14.10 15.58
CA GLU A 42 7.46 15.33 16.40
C GLU A 42 6.71 15.23 17.75
N GLY A 43 6.24 14.04 18.15
CA GLY A 43 5.28 13.90 19.24
C GLY A 43 5.66 12.90 20.32
N ASP A 44 6.79 13.07 21.01
CA ASP A 44 6.99 12.49 22.34
C ASP A 44 5.94 13.09 23.31
N GLY A 45 4.81 12.39 23.42
CA GLY A 45 3.88 12.43 24.54
C GLY A 45 2.89 13.60 24.60
N VAL A 46 1.69 13.42 24.02
CA VAL A 46 0.43 13.85 24.66
C VAL A 46 -0.71 12.90 24.23
N LEU A 47 -1.32 12.22 25.20
CA LEU A 47 -2.63 11.59 25.07
C LEU A 47 -3.67 12.62 24.61
N LEU A 48 -4.34 12.37 23.48
CA LEU A 48 -5.66 12.95 23.21
C LEU A 48 -6.64 11.84 22.86
N ALA A 49 -7.18 11.23 23.91
CA ALA A 49 -8.43 10.49 23.87
C ALA A 49 -9.59 11.49 23.63
N CYS A 50 -10.37 11.27 22.57
CA CYS A 50 -11.57 12.05 22.31
C CYS A 50 -12.72 11.49 23.18
N TRP A 51 -12.99 12.11 24.33
CA TRP A 51 -14.17 11.82 25.16
C TRP A 51 -15.30 12.82 24.85
N PRO A 52 -16.57 12.40 24.75
CA PRO A 52 -17.69 13.29 24.45
C PRO A 52 -17.90 14.34 25.56
N ARG A 53 -18.10 15.60 25.16
CA ARG A 53 -18.38 16.72 26.08
C ARG A 53 -19.71 16.49 26.81
N GLY A 54 -19.67 16.51 28.14
CA GLY A 54 -20.89 16.69 28.94
C GLY A 54 -20.74 16.38 30.43
N ARG A 55 -20.67 17.46 31.23
CA ARG A 55 -20.88 17.57 32.69
C ARG A 55 -19.69 17.27 33.61
N GLU A 56 -19.17 18.36 34.19
CA GLU A 56 -18.33 18.43 35.37
C GLU A 56 -18.96 17.73 36.58
N LYS A 57 -18.16 16.97 37.34
CA LYS A 57 -18.08 17.02 38.81
C LYS A 57 -16.69 16.61 39.29
N THR A 58 -16.19 17.40 40.23
CA THR A 58 -14.93 17.32 40.99
C THR A 58 -14.68 15.98 41.69
N ALA A 59 -13.42 15.50 41.69
CA ALA A 59 -12.91 14.61 42.73
C ALA A 59 -11.39 14.81 42.95
N SER A 60 -10.99 14.67 44.21
CA SER A 60 -9.81 15.22 44.88
C SER A 60 -8.47 14.50 44.66
N LEU A 61 -7.39 15.22 45.02
CA LEU A 61 -5.96 14.85 45.13
C LEU A 61 -5.66 13.63 46.02
N GLY A 62 -6.12 12.43 45.64
CA GLY A 62 -5.98 11.24 46.49
C GLY A 62 -5.85 9.92 45.76
N THR A 63 -5.06 9.81 44.68
CA THR A 63 -4.63 8.48 44.15
C THR A 63 -3.30 8.53 43.36
N LEU A 64 -2.35 9.36 43.79
CA LEU A 64 -0.97 9.36 43.25
C LEU A 64 -0.09 8.41 44.08
N ARG A 65 -0.20 7.09 43.90
CA ARG A 65 0.84 6.09 44.30
C ARG A 65 0.55 4.63 43.90
N ARG A 66 0.17 4.35 42.64
CA ARG A 66 0.06 2.95 42.17
C ARG A 66 0.60 2.64 40.76
N TRP A 67 1.31 3.56 40.12
CA TRP A 67 1.79 3.36 38.74
C TRP A 67 3.30 3.59 38.58
N LEU A 68 4.08 3.26 39.62
CA LEU A 68 5.54 3.17 39.55
C LEU A 68 5.98 1.75 39.92
N GLN A 69 5.72 0.81 39.01
CA GLN A 69 6.54 -0.40 38.91
C GLN A 69 6.92 -0.65 37.44
N PRO A 70 8.21 -0.83 37.13
CA PRO A 70 8.65 -1.32 35.84
C PRO A 70 8.38 -2.82 35.80
N GLY A 71 7.33 -3.21 35.07
CA GLY A 71 6.90 -4.61 35.03
C GLY A 71 5.79 -4.82 34.02
N MET A 72 6.14 -4.78 32.73
CA MET A 72 5.43 -5.46 31.64
C MET A 72 6.30 -5.36 30.38
N ALA A 73 7.44 -6.05 30.41
CA ALA A 73 7.99 -6.57 29.16
C ALA A 73 7.06 -7.71 28.69
N ASP A 74 6.85 -7.73 27.37
CA ASP A 74 6.18 -8.75 26.55
C ASP A 74 4.66 -8.67 26.35
N SER A 75 4.25 -8.03 25.24
CA SER A 75 3.38 -8.64 24.22
C SER A 75 3.03 -7.65 23.09
N ALA A 76 3.94 -7.52 22.13
CA ALA A 76 3.59 -7.35 20.72
C ALA A 76 4.88 -7.51 19.91
N GLN A 77 5.12 -8.70 19.34
CA GLN A 77 5.98 -8.75 18.16
C GLN A 77 5.39 -7.76 17.16
N ALA A 78 6.09 -6.66 16.89
CA ALA A 78 5.70 -5.74 15.84
C ALA A 78 5.46 -6.58 14.59
N GLN A 79 4.25 -6.51 14.03
CA GLN A 79 3.83 -7.40 12.96
C GLN A 79 4.82 -7.29 11.81
N LYS A 80 5.50 -8.38 11.48
CA LYS A 80 6.43 -8.44 10.35
C LYS A 80 5.66 -8.17 9.05
N LEU A 81 6.19 -7.31 8.21
CA LEU A 81 5.54 -6.82 6.99
C LEU A 81 6.28 -7.29 5.74
N VAL A 82 5.48 -7.62 4.74
CA VAL A 82 5.92 -7.96 3.38
C VAL A 82 5.55 -6.79 2.48
N TYR A 83 6.54 -6.19 1.85
CA TYR A 83 6.38 -5.08 0.94
C TYR A 83 6.64 -5.54 -0.50
N LEU A 84 5.85 -5.02 -1.43
CA LEU A 84 6.12 -5.10 -2.86
C LEU A 84 6.32 -3.70 -3.42
N VAL A 85 7.40 -3.48 -4.14
CA VAL A 85 7.63 -2.27 -4.94
C VAL A 85 7.60 -2.65 -6.41
N THR A 86 6.60 -2.17 -7.16
CA THR A 86 6.59 -2.33 -8.62
C THR A 86 7.31 -1.14 -9.25
N GLY A 87 8.08 -1.33 -10.32
CA GLY A 87 8.94 -0.27 -10.87
C GLY A 87 10.14 0.01 -9.96
N GLY A 88 10.58 -1.00 -9.20
CA GLY A 88 11.58 -0.88 -8.15
C GLY A 88 13.02 -0.75 -8.65
N CYS A 89 13.29 -0.96 -9.94
CA CYS A 89 14.55 -0.63 -10.61
C CYS A 89 14.49 0.76 -11.28
N GLY A 90 13.32 1.37 -11.36
CA GLY A 90 13.17 2.75 -11.82
C GLY A 90 13.76 3.78 -10.85
N PHE A 91 13.94 5.01 -11.33
CA PHE A 91 14.55 6.11 -10.58
C PHE A 91 13.96 6.30 -9.16
N LEU A 92 12.63 6.44 -9.04
CA LEU A 92 11.98 6.58 -7.73
C LEU A 92 11.97 5.25 -6.94
N GLY A 93 11.73 4.14 -7.64
CA GLY A 93 11.59 2.82 -7.03
C GLY A 93 12.85 2.37 -6.30
N GLU A 94 14.04 2.58 -6.87
CA GLU A 94 15.30 2.24 -6.23
C GLU A 94 15.46 2.98 -4.89
N HIS A 95 15.16 4.28 -4.87
CA HIS A 95 15.28 5.08 -3.65
C HIS A 95 14.29 4.61 -2.57
N VAL A 96 13.06 4.26 -2.97
CA VAL A 96 12.06 3.67 -2.07
C VAL A 96 12.56 2.34 -1.51
N VAL A 97 13.11 1.46 -2.36
CA VAL A 97 13.69 0.17 -1.94
C VAL A 97 14.79 0.38 -0.89
N ARG A 98 15.75 1.28 -1.15
CA ARG A 98 16.84 1.57 -0.21
C ARG A 98 16.33 2.16 1.10
N MET A 99 15.37 3.08 1.04
CA MET A 99 14.76 3.69 2.22
C MET A 99 14.02 2.65 3.07
N LEU A 100 13.24 1.76 2.45
CA LEU A 100 12.53 0.68 3.17
C LEU A 100 13.50 -0.24 3.90
N LEU A 101 14.60 -0.65 3.25
CA LEU A 101 15.62 -1.51 3.85
C LEU A 101 16.34 -0.84 5.04
N GLN A 102 16.41 0.49 5.07
CA GLN A 102 17.09 1.24 6.12
C GLN A 102 16.16 1.67 7.26
N GLN A 103 14.89 1.97 6.96
CA GLN A 103 14.03 2.75 7.85
C GLN A 103 12.75 2.03 8.30
N GLU A 104 12.34 0.93 7.68
CA GLU A 104 11.14 0.18 8.11
C GLU A 104 11.54 -1.01 9.00
N PRO A 105 11.50 -0.88 10.34
CA PRO A 105 11.96 -1.91 11.26
C PRO A 105 11.09 -3.18 11.23
N ARG A 106 9.87 -3.11 10.68
CA ARG A 106 8.98 -4.28 10.56
C ARG A 106 9.16 -5.05 9.26
N LEU A 107 9.96 -4.54 8.32
CA LEU A 107 10.18 -5.17 7.02
C LEU A 107 10.86 -6.53 7.21
N CYS A 108 10.18 -7.61 6.82
CA CYS A 108 10.77 -8.95 6.82
C CYS A 108 11.08 -9.46 5.42
N GLU A 109 10.30 -9.04 4.43
CA GLU A 109 10.45 -9.41 3.04
C GLU A 109 10.17 -8.21 2.15
N LEU A 110 11.08 -7.95 1.21
CA LEU A 110 10.94 -6.92 0.19
C LEU A 110 10.96 -7.55 -1.20
N ARG A 111 9.87 -7.38 -1.94
CA ARG A 111 9.76 -7.81 -3.34
C ARG A 111 9.93 -6.61 -4.25
N ILE A 112 10.75 -6.78 -5.28
CA ILE A 112 11.06 -5.76 -6.28
C ILE A 112 10.58 -6.33 -7.60
N PHE A 113 9.50 -5.76 -8.15
CA PHE A 113 8.90 -6.17 -9.41
C PHE A 113 9.19 -5.14 -10.49
N ASP A 114 9.87 -5.51 -11.56
CA ASP A 114 10.21 -4.58 -12.64
C ASP A 114 10.29 -5.29 -14.00
N LEU A 115 10.06 -4.54 -15.07
CA LEU A 115 10.19 -5.03 -16.45
C LEU A 115 11.66 -5.35 -16.76
N HIS A 116 12.57 -4.55 -16.20
CA HIS A 116 14.00 -4.70 -16.35
C HIS A 116 14.65 -4.77 -14.97
N LEU A 117 15.26 -5.91 -14.66
CA LEU A 117 16.03 -6.07 -13.43
C LEU A 117 17.44 -5.54 -13.63
N ASP A 118 17.94 -4.85 -12.60
CA ASP A 118 19.32 -4.36 -12.57
C ASP A 118 20.23 -5.24 -11.70
N PRO A 119 21.53 -5.35 -12.06
CA PRO A 119 22.49 -6.15 -11.29
C PRO A 119 22.69 -5.71 -9.83
N TRP A 120 22.45 -4.43 -9.50
CA TRP A 120 22.64 -3.90 -8.14
C TRP A 120 21.73 -4.57 -7.11
N LEU A 121 20.64 -5.22 -7.55
CA LEU A 121 19.74 -5.96 -6.67
C LEU A 121 20.42 -7.13 -5.95
N GLU A 122 21.47 -7.71 -6.52
CA GLU A 122 22.22 -8.80 -5.89
C GLU A 122 22.90 -8.35 -4.59
N GLU A 123 23.32 -7.09 -4.51
CA GLU A 123 23.96 -6.53 -3.33
C GLU A 123 22.99 -6.48 -2.13
N LEU A 124 21.69 -6.34 -2.40
CA LEU A 124 20.65 -6.21 -1.37
C LEU A 124 20.32 -7.54 -0.67
N LYS A 125 20.67 -8.68 -1.26
CA LYS A 125 20.32 -10.02 -0.74
C LYS A 125 21.15 -10.46 0.47
N THR A 126 22.10 -9.64 0.90
CA THR A 126 23.05 -9.95 1.98
C THR A 126 22.57 -9.49 3.37
N GLY A 127 21.49 -8.72 3.42
CA GLY A 127 20.93 -8.17 4.66
C GLY A 127 20.02 -9.13 5.45
N PRO A 128 19.51 -8.69 6.62
CA PRO A 128 18.57 -9.46 7.43
C PRO A 128 17.16 -9.56 6.85
N VAL A 129 16.84 -8.73 5.85
CA VAL A 129 15.57 -8.71 5.12
C VAL A 129 15.66 -9.66 3.93
N GLN A 130 14.65 -10.50 3.72
CA GLN A 130 14.56 -11.32 2.52
C GLN A 130 14.22 -10.43 1.31
N VAL A 131 15.18 -10.21 0.41
CA VAL A 131 14.96 -9.43 -0.82
C VAL A 131 14.77 -10.36 -2.02
N THR A 132 13.66 -10.19 -2.73
CA THR A 132 13.33 -10.98 -3.93
C THR A 132 13.13 -10.06 -5.14
N ALA A 133 13.95 -10.23 -6.16
CA ALA A 133 13.79 -9.57 -7.45
C ALA A 133 12.89 -10.43 -8.35
N ILE A 134 11.88 -9.82 -8.96
CA ILE A 134 10.88 -10.47 -9.81
C ILE A 134 10.84 -9.70 -11.13
N GLN A 135 11.32 -10.33 -12.20
CA GLN A 135 11.16 -9.76 -13.53
C GLN A 135 9.72 -9.98 -13.99
N GLY A 136 9.03 -8.93 -14.40
CA GLY A 136 7.69 -9.04 -14.95
C GLY A 136 7.11 -7.71 -15.43
N ASP A 137 6.01 -7.79 -16.14
CA ASP A 137 5.33 -6.65 -16.77
C ASP A 137 4.02 -6.33 -16.03
N VAL A 138 3.83 -5.07 -15.65
CA VAL A 138 2.60 -4.62 -14.97
C VAL A 138 1.35 -4.74 -15.87
N THR A 139 1.51 -4.78 -17.19
CA THR A 139 0.41 -5.02 -18.14
C THR A 139 -0.09 -6.46 -18.08
N GLN A 140 0.72 -7.38 -17.55
CA GLN A 140 0.42 -8.81 -17.46
C GLN A 140 -0.21 -9.14 -16.10
N ALA A 141 -1.55 -9.15 -16.06
CA ALA A 141 -2.32 -9.30 -14.81
C ALA A 141 -1.92 -10.52 -13.95
N HIS A 142 -1.56 -11.64 -14.58
CA HIS A 142 -1.15 -12.86 -13.87
C HIS A 142 0.22 -12.72 -13.17
N GLU A 143 1.16 -11.99 -13.77
CA GLU A 143 2.47 -11.72 -13.18
C GLU A 143 2.34 -10.77 -11.98
N VAL A 144 1.50 -9.73 -12.13
CA VAL A 144 1.15 -8.81 -11.05
C VAL A 144 0.48 -9.55 -9.89
N ALA A 145 -0.50 -10.41 -10.17
CA ALA A 145 -1.17 -11.20 -9.15
C ALA A 145 -0.20 -12.09 -8.36
N ALA A 146 0.75 -12.74 -9.05
CA ALA A 146 1.78 -13.56 -8.42
C ALA A 146 2.71 -12.73 -7.52
N ALA A 147 3.14 -11.55 -7.97
CA ALA A 147 4.01 -10.67 -7.19
C ALA A 147 3.31 -10.11 -5.93
N VAL A 148 2.03 -9.77 -6.04
CA VAL A 148 1.19 -9.18 -4.97
C VAL A 148 0.74 -10.23 -3.93
N ALA A 149 0.71 -11.51 -4.27
CA ALA A 149 0.19 -12.56 -3.40
C ALA A 149 0.88 -12.59 -2.01
N GLY A 150 0.15 -12.28 -0.94
CA GLY A 150 0.68 -12.24 0.43
C GLY A 150 1.46 -10.97 0.79
N ALA A 151 1.53 -9.98 -0.10
CA ALA A 151 2.08 -8.67 0.22
C ALA A 151 1.10 -7.87 1.11
N HIS A 152 1.63 -7.31 2.20
CA HIS A 152 0.86 -6.48 3.13
C HIS A 152 0.71 -5.05 2.60
N VAL A 153 1.77 -4.54 1.99
CA VAL A 153 1.86 -3.20 1.42
C VAL A 153 2.39 -3.31 -0.01
N VAL A 154 1.73 -2.64 -0.95
CA VAL A 154 2.20 -2.48 -2.32
C VAL A 154 2.48 -1.02 -2.57
N ILE A 155 3.70 -0.69 -3.00
CA ILE A 155 4.10 0.64 -3.45
C ILE A 155 4.24 0.58 -4.97
N HIS A 156 3.27 1.17 -5.67
CA HIS A 156 3.20 1.14 -7.12
C HIS A 156 3.92 2.37 -7.71
N THR A 157 5.20 2.19 -8.05
CA THR A 157 6.03 3.21 -8.74
C THR A 157 6.22 2.94 -10.23
N ALA A 158 5.74 1.80 -10.74
CA ALA A 158 5.79 1.49 -12.16
C ALA A 158 4.91 2.47 -12.95
N GLY A 159 5.49 3.04 -14.00
CA GLY A 159 4.79 3.95 -14.90
C GLY A 159 5.71 4.36 -16.05
N LEU A 160 5.14 4.45 -17.24
CA LEU A 160 5.80 4.95 -18.43
C LEU A 160 5.61 6.47 -18.50
N VAL A 161 6.68 7.20 -18.21
CA VAL A 161 6.75 8.65 -18.35
C VAL A 161 7.26 8.98 -19.75
N ASP A 162 6.40 9.55 -20.59
CA ASP A 162 6.82 10.10 -21.86
C ASP A 162 6.05 11.38 -22.20
N VAL A 163 6.82 12.46 -22.29
CA VAL A 163 6.36 13.80 -22.68
C VAL A 163 6.94 14.25 -24.02
N PHE A 164 7.79 13.42 -24.64
CA PHE A 164 8.46 13.69 -25.90
C PHE A 164 7.83 12.94 -27.09
N GLY A 165 6.83 12.08 -26.85
CA GLY A 165 6.10 11.36 -27.88
C GLY A 165 6.88 10.22 -28.53
N ARG A 166 7.76 9.58 -27.75
CA ARG A 166 8.50 8.38 -28.15
C ARG A 166 7.67 7.10 -28.02
N ALA A 167 6.78 7.05 -27.04
CA ALA A 167 5.83 5.98 -26.81
C ALA A 167 4.47 6.36 -27.39
N SER A 168 3.74 5.35 -27.88
CA SER A 168 2.38 5.59 -28.35
C SER A 168 1.44 5.89 -27.17
N PRO A 169 0.37 6.68 -27.39
CA PRO A 169 -0.66 6.88 -26.37
C PRO A 169 -1.24 5.56 -25.83
N GLU A 170 -1.35 4.55 -26.68
CA GLU A 170 -1.84 3.22 -26.34
C GLU A 170 -0.90 2.53 -25.34
N THR A 171 0.42 2.52 -25.60
CA THR A 171 1.40 1.93 -24.68
C THR A 171 1.43 2.66 -23.34
N ILE A 172 1.34 4.00 -23.36
CA ILE A 172 1.25 4.79 -22.12
C ILE A 172 -0.01 4.41 -21.33
N HIS A 173 -1.14 4.25 -22.01
CA HIS A 173 -2.40 3.84 -21.38
C HIS A 173 -2.33 2.41 -20.83
N GLU A 174 -1.78 1.47 -21.58
CA GLU A 174 -1.58 0.08 -21.15
C GLU A 174 -0.74 0.00 -19.88
N VAL A 175 0.40 0.67 -19.84
CA VAL A 175 1.28 0.63 -18.65
C VAL A 175 0.65 1.39 -17.48
N ASN A 176 0.23 2.64 -17.69
CA ASN A 176 -0.15 3.52 -16.59
C ASN A 176 -1.59 3.34 -16.11
N VAL A 177 -2.51 2.92 -16.98
CA VAL A 177 -3.93 2.75 -16.61
C VAL A 177 -4.24 1.27 -16.40
N GLN A 178 -4.04 0.44 -17.43
CA GLN A 178 -4.33 -0.99 -17.33
C GLN A 178 -3.40 -1.68 -16.32
N GLY A 179 -2.11 -1.33 -16.31
CA GLY A 179 -1.16 -1.83 -15.31
C GLY A 179 -1.57 -1.46 -13.88
N THR A 180 -2.01 -0.23 -13.63
CA THR A 180 -2.55 0.17 -12.33
C THR A 180 -3.84 -0.57 -11.96
N GLN A 181 -4.74 -0.82 -12.92
CA GLN A 181 -5.94 -1.65 -12.69
C GLN A 181 -5.56 -3.07 -12.26
N ASN A 182 -4.57 -3.69 -12.93
CA ASN A 182 -4.08 -5.02 -12.57
C ASN A 182 -3.56 -5.05 -11.12
N VAL A 183 -2.80 -4.02 -10.71
CA VAL A 183 -2.30 -3.91 -9.32
C VAL A 183 -3.44 -3.76 -8.33
N ILE A 184 -4.44 -2.91 -8.62
CA ILE A 184 -5.62 -2.72 -7.76
C ILE A 184 -6.37 -4.04 -7.60
N GLU A 185 -6.65 -4.73 -8.70
CA GLU A 185 -7.38 -6.00 -8.69
C GLU A 185 -6.62 -7.08 -7.92
N ALA A 186 -5.32 -7.20 -8.16
CA ALA A 186 -4.46 -8.10 -7.42
C ALA A 186 -4.49 -7.81 -5.92
N CYS A 187 -4.41 -6.53 -5.50
CA CYS A 187 -4.48 -6.13 -4.09
C CYS A 187 -5.83 -6.50 -3.45
N VAL A 188 -6.93 -6.30 -4.18
CA VAL A 188 -8.28 -6.63 -3.68
C VAL A 188 -8.45 -8.15 -3.55
N GLN A 189 -7.93 -8.92 -4.50
CA GLN A 189 -8.01 -10.39 -4.48
C GLN A 189 -7.10 -11.01 -3.42
N SER A 190 -5.88 -10.48 -3.25
CA SER A 190 -4.88 -10.93 -2.28
C SER A 190 -5.11 -10.40 -0.87
N GLY A 191 -6.10 -9.52 -0.67
CA GLY A 191 -6.33 -8.88 0.62
C GLY A 191 -5.15 -8.04 1.12
N THR A 192 -4.34 -7.48 0.20
CA THR A 192 -3.33 -6.47 0.53
C THR A 192 -3.99 -5.32 1.29
N ARG A 193 -3.33 -4.88 2.36
CA ARG A 193 -3.90 -3.90 3.30
C ARG A 193 -3.77 -2.48 2.77
N PHE A 194 -2.63 -2.18 2.17
CA PHE A 194 -2.28 -0.83 1.73
C PHE A 194 -1.73 -0.84 0.31
N LEU A 195 -2.28 0.04 -0.53
CA LEU A 195 -1.74 0.36 -1.85
C LEU A 195 -1.32 1.83 -1.85
N VAL A 196 -0.03 2.07 -2.01
CA VAL A 196 0.53 3.42 -2.21
C VAL A 196 0.76 3.60 -3.69
N TYR A 197 0.13 4.62 -4.28
CA TYR A 197 0.28 4.95 -5.68
C TYR A 197 1.06 6.26 -5.83
N THR A 198 2.04 6.27 -6.73
CA THR A 198 2.80 7.48 -7.05
C THR A 198 2.12 8.24 -8.18
N SER A 199 1.37 9.29 -7.83
CA SER A 199 0.76 10.19 -8.83
C SER A 199 1.80 11.14 -9.45
N SER A 200 1.36 12.16 -10.18
CA SER A 200 2.20 13.17 -10.82
C SER A 200 1.64 14.58 -10.62
N MET A 201 2.52 15.57 -10.50
CA MET A 201 2.09 16.98 -10.54
C MET A 201 1.39 17.34 -11.85
N GLU A 202 1.61 16.60 -12.93
CA GLU A 202 0.92 16.85 -14.20
C GLU A 202 -0.56 16.48 -14.15
N VAL A 203 -1.02 15.78 -13.12
CA VAL A 203 -2.45 15.52 -12.88
C VAL A 203 -3.17 16.80 -12.44
N VAL A 204 -2.49 17.75 -11.80
CA VAL A 204 -3.14 18.98 -11.31
C VAL A 204 -3.22 20.10 -12.36
N GLY A 205 -2.65 19.92 -13.55
CA GLY A 205 -2.62 21.00 -14.54
C GLY A 205 -2.34 20.59 -16.00
N PRO A 206 -2.38 21.58 -16.92
CA PRO A 206 -2.85 22.95 -16.68
C PRO A 206 -4.35 22.96 -16.36
N ASN A 207 -4.79 23.91 -15.52
CA ASN A 207 -6.22 24.07 -15.27
C ASN A 207 -6.93 24.62 -16.51
N VAL A 208 -8.25 24.41 -16.60
CA VAL A 208 -9.09 24.84 -17.73
C VAL A 208 -9.01 26.34 -18.03
N LYS A 209 -8.60 27.16 -17.05
CA LYS A 209 -8.48 28.62 -17.17
C LYS A 209 -7.06 29.10 -17.50
N GLY A 210 -6.06 28.20 -17.52
CA GLY A 210 -4.65 28.54 -17.70
C GLY A 210 -4.05 29.39 -16.57
N GLN A 211 -4.67 29.42 -15.39
CA GLN A 211 -4.22 30.26 -14.28
C GLN A 211 -3.06 29.60 -13.52
N PRO A 212 -2.10 30.38 -12.98
CA PRO A 212 -1.11 29.86 -12.05
C PRO A 212 -1.77 29.25 -10.80
N PHE A 213 -1.18 28.16 -10.31
CA PHE A 213 -1.63 27.47 -9.09
C PHE A 213 -0.89 28.06 -7.88
N TYR A 214 -1.61 28.70 -6.96
CA TYR A 214 -1.01 29.36 -5.79
C TYR A 214 -1.46 28.70 -4.50
N ARG A 215 -0.49 28.33 -3.65
CA ARG A 215 -0.71 27.87 -2.26
C ARG A 215 -1.77 26.76 -2.12
N GLY A 216 -1.92 25.90 -3.12
CA GLY A 216 -2.81 24.75 -3.00
C GLY A 216 -2.19 23.64 -2.15
N ASN A 217 -3.06 22.78 -1.68
CA ASN A 217 -2.76 21.56 -0.93
C ASN A 217 -3.56 20.39 -1.52
N GLU A 218 -3.46 19.22 -0.89
CA GLU A 218 -4.08 17.97 -1.35
C GLU A 218 -5.63 18.03 -1.40
N ASN A 219 -6.23 18.97 -0.66
CA ASN A 219 -7.68 19.18 -0.64
C ASN A 219 -8.13 20.25 -1.64
N THR A 220 -7.20 20.90 -2.35
CA THR A 220 -7.53 21.97 -3.29
C THR A 220 -8.13 21.36 -4.55
N PRO A 221 -9.40 21.67 -4.89
CA PRO A 221 -9.99 21.18 -6.12
C PRO A 221 -9.21 21.71 -7.31
N TYR A 222 -8.84 20.82 -8.23
CA TYR A 222 -8.17 21.19 -9.46
C TYR A 222 -9.00 20.73 -10.66
N GLU A 223 -9.48 21.69 -11.47
CA GLU A 223 -10.13 21.40 -12.75
C GLU A 223 -9.08 21.42 -13.85
N ALA A 224 -8.53 20.26 -14.18
CA ALA A 224 -7.47 20.10 -15.18
C ALA A 224 -8.01 19.68 -16.55
N ALA A 225 -7.36 20.17 -17.62
CA ALA A 225 -7.59 19.69 -18.97
C ALA A 225 -6.28 19.14 -19.54
N HIS A 226 -6.15 17.82 -19.52
CA HIS A 226 -4.98 17.14 -20.06
C HIS A 226 -5.11 16.92 -21.57
N ARG A 227 -4.07 17.29 -22.31
CA ARG A 227 -3.97 17.05 -23.75
C ARG A 227 -2.92 16.03 -24.13
N HIS A 228 -1.96 15.79 -23.23
CA HIS A 228 -0.88 14.84 -23.44
C HIS A 228 -1.26 13.46 -22.87
N PRO A 229 -0.84 12.35 -23.52
CA PRO A 229 -1.20 11.00 -23.07
C PRO A 229 -0.77 10.69 -21.63
N TYR A 230 0.44 11.11 -21.24
CA TYR A 230 0.96 10.82 -19.90
C TYR A 230 0.12 11.45 -18.78
N PRO A 231 -0.15 12.76 -18.74
CA PRO A 231 -1.03 13.37 -17.74
C PRO A 231 -2.43 12.76 -17.70
N CYS A 232 -3.03 12.52 -18.88
CA CYS A 232 -4.32 11.83 -18.98
C CYS A 232 -4.28 10.46 -18.29
N SER A 233 -3.24 9.67 -18.56
CA SER A 233 -3.11 8.32 -17.98
C SER A 233 -2.93 8.36 -16.46
N LYS A 234 -2.12 9.28 -15.93
CA LYS A 234 -1.89 9.41 -14.48
C LYS A 234 -3.15 9.89 -13.74
N ALA A 235 -3.92 10.80 -14.34
CA ALA A 235 -5.19 11.28 -13.79
C ALA A 235 -6.25 10.17 -13.74
N LEU A 236 -6.36 9.37 -14.81
CA LEU A 236 -7.25 8.22 -14.86
C LEU A 236 -6.87 7.17 -13.81
N ALA A 237 -5.59 6.84 -13.71
CA ALA A 237 -5.08 5.90 -12.73
C ALA A 237 -5.26 6.37 -11.28
N GLU A 238 -5.04 7.67 -11.00
CA GLU A 238 -5.34 8.25 -9.67
C GLU A 238 -6.81 8.08 -9.31
N ARG A 239 -7.72 8.39 -10.22
CA ARG A 239 -9.17 8.19 -10.00
C ARG A 239 -9.48 6.73 -9.68
N LEU A 240 -8.92 5.78 -10.43
CA LEU A 240 -9.15 4.34 -10.19
C LEU A 240 -8.65 3.90 -8.81
N VAL A 241 -7.48 4.38 -8.38
CA VAL A 241 -6.93 4.10 -7.04
C VAL A 241 -7.82 4.67 -5.94
N LEU A 242 -8.31 5.90 -6.10
CA LEU A 242 -9.22 6.54 -5.16
C LEU A 242 -10.57 5.82 -5.08
N GLU A 243 -11.15 5.43 -6.22
CA GLU A 243 -12.38 4.64 -6.29
C GLU A 243 -12.24 3.25 -5.66
N ALA A 244 -11.02 2.67 -5.72
CA ALA A 244 -10.73 1.39 -5.11
C ALA A 244 -10.58 1.44 -3.58
N ASN A 245 -10.37 2.64 -3.01
CA ASN A 245 -10.20 2.81 -1.58
C ASN A 245 -11.44 2.32 -0.82
N GLY A 246 -11.22 1.53 0.23
CA GLY A 246 -12.31 0.98 1.03
C GLY A 246 -13.02 -0.24 0.42
N ARG A 247 -12.63 -0.70 -0.79
CA ARG A 247 -13.12 -1.97 -1.35
C ARG A 247 -12.80 -3.12 -0.40
N LYS A 248 -13.77 -4.03 -0.25
CA LYS A 248 -13.59 -5.22 0.57
C LYS A 248 -12.66 -6.19 -0.15
N ALA A 249 -11.64 -6.65 0.55
CA ALA A 249 -10.81 -7.74 0.08
C ALA A 249 -11.69 -8.99 -0.14
N THR A 250 -11.52 -9.64 -1.28
CA THR A 250 -12.13 -10.93 -1.58
C THR A 250 -11.13 -12.03 -1.29
N TRP A 251 -10.54 -12.02 -0.08
CA TRP A 251 -9.58 -13.06 0.32
C TRP A 251 -10.33 -14.40 0.44
N PRO A 252 -10.04 -15.41 -0.40
CA PRO A 252 -10.75 -16.69 -0.34
C PRO A 252 -10.34 -17.57 0.85
N GLY A 253 -9.43 -17.11 1.72
CA GLY A 253 -8.70 -17.98 2.63
C GLY A 253 -7.47 -18.55 1.93
N CYS A 254 -6.40 -18.79 2.69
CA CYS A 254 -5.11 -19.25 2.19
C CYS A 254 -5.23 -20.40 1.17
N THR A 255 -5.00 -20.13 -0.10
CA THR A 255 -4.44 -21.13 -1.01
C THR A 255 -2.94 -20.93 -0.98
N CYS A 256 -2.26 -21.78 -0.21
CA CYS A 256 -0.81 -21.92 -0.27
C CYS A 256 -0.43 -22.29 -1.70
N TRP A 257 -0.08 -21.29 -2.53
CA TRP A 257 0.49 -21.51 -3.84
C TRP A 257 2.01 -21.47 -3.66
N TRP A 258 2.59 -22.64 -3.42
CA TRP A 258 4.03 -22.83 -3.47
C TRP A 258 4.35 -23.58 -4.77
N PRO A 259 4.99 -22.95 -5.76
CA PRO A 259 5.57 -23.69 -6.87
C PRO A 259 6.93 -24.26 -6.41
N GLY A 260 7.02 -25.58 -6.29
CA GLY A 260 8.30 -26.28 -6.17
C GLY A 260 8.44 -27.14 -4.92
N SER A 261 8.09 -28.40 -5.07
CA SER A 261 8.66 -29.55 -4.35
C SER A 261 9.43 -30.39 -5.35
#